data_AF-A0A970WKS5-F1
#
_entry.id   AF-A0A970WKS5-F1
#
_cell.length_a   1.000
_cell.length_b   1.000
_cell.length_c   1.000
_cell.angle_alpha   90.00
_cell.angle_beta   90.00
_cell.angle_gamma   90.00
#
_symmetry.space_group_name_H-M   'P 1'
#
loop_
_entity.id
_entity.type
_entity.pdbx_description
1 polymer ?
#
loop_
_entity_poly.entity_id
_entity_poly.type
_entity_poly.pdbx_seq_one_letter_code
_entity_poly.pdbx_strand_id
1 'polypeptide(L)'
;MNAPNAPATDPTGPLPVAAPAPDPDTDPQNTRTGRPPVLGTNQRKRLVALINAGCSRRAAARRIGCSPATVTQTIARDREFADEVAQAESNLEVQLLQSLRNAAQDPRYWRAAGWLLERKYPIDYIPNPPRHYSAVQVVELFTATLETIRREITPEQRRAVIERLGDLLCQLEESPRRK
;
A
#
# COMPACT_ATOMS: atom_id res chain seq x y z
N MET A 1 -54.05 7.39 -75.28
CA MET A 1 -53.58 7.35 -73.88
C MET A 1 -52.13 6.92 -73.90
N ASN A 2 -51.18 7.85 -73.70
CA ASN A 2 -49.77 7.55 -73.40
C ASN A 2 -49.20 8.72 -72.60
N ALA A 3 -48.60 8.39 -71.45
CA ALA A 3 -48.10 9.32 -70.45
C ALA A 3 -46.76 9.97 -70.86
N PRO A 4 -46.39 11.14 -70.30
CA PRO A 4 -45.08 11.74 -70.52
C PRO A 4 -44.01 11.11 -69.62
N ASN A 5 -42.87 10.77 -70.21
CA ASN A 5 -41.71 10.19 -69.52
C ASN A 5 -40.85 11.32 -68.91
N ALA A 6 -40.60 11.28 -67.60
CA ALA A 6 -39.72 12.20 -66.87
C ALA A 6 -38.26 11.69 -66.89
N PRO A 7 -37.26 12.58 -66.79
CA PRO A 7 -35.85 12.22 -66.98
C PRO A 7 -35.25 11.52 -65.75
N ALA A 8 -34.30 10.61 -66.01
CA ALA A 8 -33.53 9.89 -65.02
C ALA A 8 -32.64 10.83 -64.19
N THR A 9 -32.73 10.71 -62.86
CA THR A 9 -31.79 11.33 -61.91
C THR A 9 -30.63 10.38 -61.62
N ASP A 10 -29.43 10.87 -61.85
CA ASP A 10 -28.13 10.23 -61.59
C ASP A 10 -27.81 10.23 -60.08
N PRO A 11 -27.56 9.08 -59.42
CA PRO A 11 -27.30 9.02 -57.99
C PRO A 11 -25.80 8.85 -57.70
N THR A 12 -24.99 9.88 -57.93
CA THR A 12 -23.58 9.86 -57.47
C THR A 12 -23.23 11.16 -56.76
N GLY A 13 -23.75 11.32 -55.53
CA GLY A 13 -23.22 12.25 -54.55
C GLY A 13 -22.22 11.53 -53.62
N PRO A 14 -21.12 12.17 -53.19
CA PRO A 14 -20.15 11.54 -52.29
C PRO A 14 -20.79 11.21 -50.93
N LEU A 15 -20.61 9.98 -50.48
CA LEU A 15 -21.08 9.51 -49.18
C LEU A 15 -20.47 10.37 -48.05
N PRO A 16 -21.27 10.74 -47.02
CA PRO A 16 -20.75 11.48 -45.89
C PRO A 16 -19.74 10.62 -45.11
N VAL A 17 -18.51 11.11 -45.00
CA VAL A 17 -17.48 10.53 -44.14
C VAL A 17 -17.97 10.59 -42.71
N ALA A 18 -18.28 9.43 -42.11
CA ALA A 18 -18.65 9.33 -40.71
C ALA A 18 -17.56 9.97 -39.84
N ALA A 19 -17.95 10.88 -38.96
CA ALA A 19 -17.04 11.47 -37.98
C ALA A 19 -16.34 10.35 -37.18
N PRO A 20 -15.03 10.47 -36.89
CA PRO A 20 -14.32 9.48 -36.10
C PRO A 20 -15.00 9.34 -34.73
N ALA A 21 -15.15 8.10 -34.27
CA ALA A 21 -15.73 7.80 -32.96
C ALA A 21 -14.97 8.56 -31.85
N PRO A 22 -15.66 9.12 -30.84
CA PRO A 22 -15.01 9.84 -29.76
C PRO A 22 -14.05 8.92 -29.00
N ASP A 23 -12.84 9.40 -28.72
CA ASP A 23 -11.85 8.67 -27.93
C ASP A 23 -12.47 8.28 -26.57
N PRO A 24 -12.35 7.01 -26.12
CA PRO A 24 -12.98 6.52 -24.90
C PRO A 24 -12.47 7.19 -23.61
N ASP A 25 -11.38 7.95 -23.71
CA ASP A 25 -10.79 8.73 -22.63
C ASP A 25 -11.23 10.20 -22.60
N THR A 26 -12.08 10.62 -23.56
CA THR A 26 -12.66 11.97 -23.58
C THR A 26 -13.69 12.10 -22.45
N ASP A 27 -13.29 12.69 -21.34
CA ASP A 27 -14.20 13.06 -20.25
C ASP A 27 -15.13 14.19 -20.73
N PRO A 28 -16.45 13.97 -20.83
CA PRO A 28 -17.40 14.98 -21.31
C PRO A 28 -17.45 16.23 -20.42
N GLN A 29 -16.81 16.22 -19.25
CA GLN A 29 -16.79 17.36 -18.31
C GLN A 29 -15.53 18.24 -18.42
N ASN A 30 -14.56 17.93 -19.28
CA ASN A 30 -13.34 18.73 -19.39
C ASN A 30 -13.47 19.85 -20.43
N THR A 31 -14.18 20.92 -20.08
CA THR A 31 -14.31 22.15 -20.89
C THR A 31 -13.19 23.18 -20.62
N ARG A 32 -12.14 22.82 -19.86
CA ARG A 32 -11.07 23.76 -19.50
C ARG A 32 -10.01 23.81 -20.60
N THR A 33 -9.87 24.99 -21.22
CA THR A 33 -8.81 25.34 -22.17
C THR A 33 -7.43 25.27 -21.52
N GLY A 34 -6.78 24.11 -21.60
CA GLY A 34 -5.43 23.86 -21.11
C GLY A 34 -4.88 22.52 -21.62
N ARG A 35 -3.58 22.27 -21.45
CA ARG A 35 -2.97 20.96 -21.79
C ARG A 35 -3.72 19.86 -21.00
N PRO A 36 -4.26 18.83 -21.67
CA PRO A 36 -5.03 17.79 -20.99
C PRO A 36 -4.20 17.13 -19.88
N PRO A 37 -4.83 16.81 -18.72
CA PRO A 37 -4.13 16.13 -17.63
C PRO A 37 -3.60 14.79 -18.12
N VAL A 38 -2.34 14.47 -17.76
CA VAL A 38 -1.63 13.27 -18.25
C VAL A 38 -2.32 11.96 -17.82
N LEU A 39 -3.17 12.02 -16.79
CA LEU A 39 -4.01 10.91 -16.32
C LEU A 39 -5.45 11.42 -16.13
N GLY A 40 -6.34 11.07 -17.05
CA GLY A 40 -7.75 11.49 -17.03
C GLY A 40 -8.56 10.86 -15.90
N THR A 41 -9.73 11.43 -15.60
CA THR A 41 -10.60 11.00 -14.48
C THR A 41 -10.98 9.52 -14.56
N ASN A 42 -11.33 9.01 -15.75
CA ASN A 42 -11.65 7.60 -15.96
C ASN A 42 -10.45 6.67 -15.72
N GLN A 43 -9.26 7.10 -16.17
CA GLN A 43 -8.02 6.34 -15.95
C GLN A 43 -7.64 6.29 -14.46
N ARG A 44 -7.85 7.39 -13.71
CA ARG A 44 -7.66 7.44 -12.25
C ARG A 44 -8.57 6.44 -11.53
N LYS A 45 -9.89 6.46 -11.83
CA LYS A 45 -10.85 5.51 -11.25
C LYS A 45 -10.48 4.06 -11.55
N ARG A 46 -10.10 3.75 -12.79
CA ARG A 46 -9.63 2.41 -13.18
C ARG A 46 -8.35 2.01 -12.46
N LEU A 47 -7.41 2.93 -12.26
CA LEU A 47 -6.20 2.69 -11.48
C LEU A 47 -6.53 2.31 -10.03
N VAL A 48 -7.35 3.11 -9.35
CA VAL A 48 -7.77 2.90 -7.96
C VAL A 48 -8.51 1.57 -7.80
N ALA A 49 -9.37 1.21 -8.77
CA ALA A 49 -10.06 -0.08 -8.76
C ALA A 49 -9.08 -1.27 -8.87
N LEU A 50 -8.07 -1.18 -9.75
CA LEU A 50 -7.05 -2.22 -9.89
C LEU A 50 -6.19 -2.36 -8.64
N ILE A 51 -5.87 -1.25 -7.96
CA ILE A 51 -5.12 -1.26 -6.71
C ILE A 51 -5.93 -1.91 -5.59
N ASN A 52 -7.21 -1.53 -5.44
CA ASN A 52 -8.12 -2.18 -4.49
C ASN A 52 -8.24 -3.70 -4.74
N ALA A 53 -8.13 -4.13 -5.99
CA ALA A 53 -8.16 -5.54 -6.37
C ALA A 53 -6.83 -6.29 -6.15
N GLY A 54 -5.78 -5.62 -5.65
CA GLY A 54 -4.49 -6.26 -5.35
C GLY A 54 -3.35 -5.95 -6.31
N CYS A 55 -3.55 -5.12 -7.32
CA CYS A 55 -2.45 -4.76 -8.23
C CYS A 55 -1.52 -3.74 -7.57
N SER A 56 -0.20 -3.93 -7.73
CA SER A 56 0.75 -2.85 -7.47
C SER A 56 0.46 -1.64 -8.38
N ARG A 57 0.77 -0.42 -7.92
CA ARG A 57 0.64 0.82 -8.72
C ARG A 57 1.25 0.68 -10.12
N ARG A 58 2.42 0.03 -10.21
CA ARG A 58 3.14 -0.21 -11.49
C ARG A 58 2.37 -1.15 -12.42
N ALA A 59 1.81 -2.24 -11.88
CA ALA A 59 1.02 -3.18 -12.67
C ALA A 59 -0.31 -2.55 -13.11
N ALA A 60 -0.96 -1.80 -12.22
CA ALA A 60 -2.18 -1.06 -12.53
C ALA A 60 -1.93 -0.02 -13.65
N ALA A 61 -0.84 0.75 -13.56
CA ALA A 61 -0.44 1.73 -14.59
C ALA A 61 -0.29 1.07 -15.97
N ARG A 62 0.42 -0.07 -16.05
CA ARG A 62 0.58 -0.83 -17.30
C ARG A 62 -0.75 -1.31 -17.86
N ARG A 63 -1.68 -1.77 -17.01
CA ARG A 63 -3.00 -2.26 -17.43
C ARG A 63 -3.91 -1.15 -17.97
N ILE A 64 -3.73 0.09 -17.54
CA ILE A 64 -4.47 1.24 -18.06
C ILE A 64 -3.73 1.96 -19.20
N GLY A 65 -2.59 1.44 -19.67
CA GLY A 65 -1.81 2.03 -20.75
C GLY A 65 -1.02 3.29 -20.35
N CYS A 66 -0.76 3.49 -19.05
CA CYS A 66 -0.03 4.64 -18.54
C CYS A 66 1.38 4.28 -18.07
N SER A 67 2.34 5.18 -18.24
CA SER A 67 3.68 5.01 -17.66
C SER A 67 3.59 5.03 -16.13
N PRO A 68 4.27 4.11 -15.41
CA PRO A 68 4.33 4.16 -13.95
C PRO A 68 4.87 5.49 -13.42
N ALA A 69 5.80 6.11 -14.14
CA ALA A 69 6.36 7.41 -13.77
C ALA A 69 5.29 8.52 -13.81
N THR A 70 4.38 8.47 -14.79
CA THR A 70 3.23 9.38 -14.86
C THR A 70 2.36 9.24 -13.63
N VAL A 71 1.99 8.01 -13.26
CA VAL A 71 1.16 7.75 -12.07
C VAL A 71 1.83 8.28 -10.80
N THR A 72 3.11 7.98 -10.58
CA THR A 72 3.87 8.49 -9.43
C THR A 72 3.91 10.02 -9.40
N GLN A 73 4.15 10.67 -10.53
CA GLN A 73 4.16 12.13 -10.61
C GLN A 73 2.78 12.74 -10.39
N THR A 74 1.71 12.12 -10.89
CA THR A 74 0.34 12.58 -10.66
C THR A 74 -0.03 12.47 -9.18
N ILE A 75 0.28 11.34 -8.53
CA ILE A 75 0.09 11.16 -7.09
C ILE A 75 0.86 12.22 -6.29
N ALA A 76 2.10 12.53 -6.68
CA ALA A 76 2.90 13.53 -5.98
C ALA A 76 2.36 14.96 -6.12
N ARG A 77 1.65 15.27 -7.22
CA ARG A 77 1.11 16.60 -7.51
C ARG A 77 -0.32 16.81 -7.01
N ASP A 78 -1.05 15.73 -6.80
CA ASP A 78 -2.49 15.73 -6.51
C ASP A 78 -2.74 14.97 -5.20
N ARG A 79 -2.93 15.72 -4.12
CA ARG A 79 -3.09 15.16 -2.77
C ARG A 79 -4.36 14.33 -2.61
N GLU A 80 -5.46 14.76 -3.21
CA GLU A 80 -6.74 14.04 -3.14
C GLU A 80 -6.59 12.67 -3.82
N PHE A 81 -5.97 12.64 -5.01
CA PHE A 81 -5.68 11.38 -5.68
C PHE A 81 -4.67 10.51 -4.92
N ALA A 82 -3.71 11.11 -4.22
CA ALA A 82 -2.79 10.36 -3.36
C ALA A 82 -3.53 9.67 -2.21
N ASP A 83 -4.46 10.37 -1.56
CA ASP A 83 -5.27 9.85 -0.48
C ASP A 83 -6.19 8.71 -0.97
N GLU A 84 -6.80 8.84 -2.16
CA GLU A 84 -7.58 7.76 -2.80
C GLU A 84 -6.74 6.50 -3.04
N VAL A 85 -5.52 6.66 -3.55
CA VAL A 85 -4.61 5.53 -3.80
C VAL A 85 -4.16 4.89 -2.49
N ALA A 86 -3.82 5.68 -1.47
CA ALA A 86 -3.43 5.17 -0.15
C ALA A 86 -4.59 4.43 0.53
N GLN A 87 -5.82 4.95 0.40
CA GLN A 87 -7.03 4.29 0.90
C GLN A 87 -7.26 2.95 0.18
N ALA A 88 -7.06 2.90 -1.14
CA ALA A 88 -7.20 1.68 -1.91
C ALA A 88 -6.22 0.58 -1.47
N GLU A 89 -4.97 0.95 -1.21
CA GLU A 89 -3.95 0.03 -0.69
C GLU A 89 -4.30 -0.46 0.71
N SER A 90 -4.79 0.43 1.58
CA SER A 90 -5.21 0.07 2.95
C SER A 90 -6.45 -0.83 2.97
N ASN A 91 -7.41 -0.57 2.08
CA ASN A 91 -8.63 -1.38 1.96
C ASN A 91 -8.32 -2.83 1.59
N LEU A 92 -7.35 -3.03 0.69
CA LEU A 92 -6.91 -4.37 0.29
C LEU A 92 -6.37 -5.15 1.49
N GLU A 93 -5.55 -4.52 2.34
CA GLU A 93 -5.03 -5.17 3.55
C GLU A 93 -6.17 -5.66 4.45
N VAL A 94 -7.18 -4.82 4.69
CA VAL A 94 -8.36 -5.19 5.48
C VAL A 94 -9.14 -6.34 4.84
N GLN A 95 -9.33 -6.32 3.52
CA GLN A 95 -10.02 -7.39 2.79
C GLN A 95 -9.27 -8.72 2.84
N LEU A 96 -7.94 -8.69 2.74
CA LEU A 96 -7.10 -9.89 2.84
C LEU A 96 -7.13 -10.46 4.26
N LEU A 97 -7.08 -9.60 5.29
CA LEU A 97 -7.23 -10.03 6.69
C LEU A 97 -8.61 -10.64 6.96
N GLN A 98 -9.68 -10.08 6.37
CA GLN A 98 -11.01 -10.67 6.43
C GLN A 98 -11.05 -12.05 5.77
N SER A 99 -10.47 -12.16 4.57
CA SER A 99 -10.43 -13.41 3.81
C SER A 99 -9.67 -14.49 4.58
N LEU A 100 -8.55 -14.12 5.20
CA LEU A 100 -7.78 -15.01 6.07
C LEU A 100 -8.59 -15.46 7.29
N ARG A 101 -9.29 -14.53 7.96
CA ARG A 101 -10.16 -14.85 9.10
C ARG A 101 -11.28 -15.80 8.70
N ASN A 102 -11.86 -15.63 7.52
CA ASN A 102 -12.88 -16.55 7.00
C ASN A 102 -12.29 -17.93 6.73
N ALA A 103 -11.12 -18.01 6.10
CA ALA A 103 -10.43 -19.28 5.85
C ALA A 103 -10.10 -20.01 7.17
N ALA A 104 -9.71 -19.28 8.21
CA ALA A 104 -9.39 -19.83 9.53
C ALA A 104 -10.60 -20.50 10.24
N GLN A 105 -11.84 -20.23 9.81
CA GLN A 105 -13.04 -20.91 10.35
C GLN A 105 -13.22 -22.33 9.78
N ASP A 106 -12.57 -22.65 8.66
CA ASP A 106 -12.65 -23.97 8.04
C ASP A 106 -11.52 -24.87 8.57
N PRO A 107 -11.82 -26.03 9.19
CA PRO A 107 -10.81 -26.94 9.71
C PRO A 107 -9.76 -27.40 8.70
N ARG A 108 -10.10 -27.41 7.39
CA ARG A 108 -9.16 -27.77 6.32
C ARG A 108 -8.01 -26.78 6.19
N TYR A 109 -8.23 -25.53 6.57
CA TYR A 109 -7.24 -24.44 6.50
C TYR A 109 -6.72 -24.03 7.88
N TRP A 110 -6.46 -25.00 8.75
CA TRP A 110 -5.94 -24.76 10.10
C TRP A 110 -4.69 -23.84 10.16
N ARG A 111 -3.87 -23.83 9.11
CA ARG A 111 -2.70 -22.93 9.00
C ARG A 111 -3.09 -21.45 9.00
N ALA A 112 -4.26 -21.08 8.49
CA ALA A 112 -4.76 -19.71 8.54
C ALA A 112 -5.04 -19.28 9.98
N ALA A 113 -5.62 -20.18 10.80
CA ALA A 113 -5.82 -19.95 12.23
C ALA A 113 -4.49 -19.85 12.99
N GLY A 114 -3.53 -20.74 12.68
CA GLY A 114 -2.17 -20.68 13.23
C GLY A 114 -1.48 -19.35 12.93
N TRP A 115 -1.53 -18.89 11.67
CA TRP A 115 -0.90 -17.62 11.29
C TRP A 115 -1.54 -16.41 11.98
N LEU A 116 -2.86 -16.43 12.20
CA LEU A 116 -3.54 -15.40 13.00
C LEU A 116 -3.08 -15.39 14.47
N LEU A 117 -2.84 -16.57 15.07
CA LEU A 117 -2.31 -16.69 16.42
C LEU A 117 -0.88 -16.16 16.52
N GLU A 118 -0.01 -16.54 15.59
CA GLU A 118 1.37 -16.05 15.50
C GLU A 118 1.45 -14.52 15.43
N ARG A 119 0.55 -13.87 14.68
CA ARG A 119 0.50 -12.41 14.58
C ARG A 119 -0.07 -11.73 15.82
N LYS A 120 -1.08 -12.33 16.46
CA LYS A 120 -1.74 -11.75 17.64
C LYS A 120 -0.94 -11.95 18.93
N TYR A 121 -0.26 -13.09 19.04
CA TYR A 121 0.45 -13.55 20.22
C TYR A 121 1.84 -14.07 19.83
N PRO A 122 2.75 -13.20 19.34
CA PRO A 122 4.02 -13.64 18.79
C PRO A 122 4.90 -14.36 19.81
N ILE A 123 4.88 -13.93 21.07
CA ILE A 123 5.68 -14.54 22.16
C ILE A 123 5.26 -15.98 22.42
N ASP A 124 3.97 -16.29 22.31
CA ASP A 124 3.42 -17.59 22.68
C ASP A 124 3.44 -18.59 21.51
N TYR A 125 3.35 -18.10 20.26
CA TYR A 125 3.12 -18.96 19.09
C TYR A 125 4.20 -18.90 18.00
N ILE A 126 5.07 -17.89 17.98
CA ILE A 126 6.20 -17.89 17.04
C ILE A 126 7.32 -18.77 17.62
N PRO A 127 7.78 -19.80 16.90
CA PRO A 127 8.93 -20.59 17.33
C PRO A 127 10.12 -19.65 17.48
N ASN A 128 10.72 -19.63 18.68
CA ASN A 128 11.87 -18.78 18.92
C ASN A 128 12.97 -19.09 17.89
N PRO A 129 13.37 -18.14 17.03
CA PRO A 129 14.36 -18.41 16.01
C PRO A 129 15.70 -18.81 16.65
N PRO A 130 16.54 -19.58 15.92
CA PRO A 130 17.88 -19.87 16.39
C PRO A 130 18.60 -18.53 16.67
N ARG A 131 19.20 -18.40 17.86
CA ARG A 131 19.85 -17.18 18.42
C ARG A 131 18.94 -16.19 19.17
N HIS A 132 17.77 -16.60 19.66
CA HIS A 132 17.08 -15.81 20.69
C HIS A 132 17.79 -15.98 22.05
N TYR A 133 17.87 -14.90 22.81
CA TYR A 133 18.19 -14.96 24.24
C TYR A 133 16.87 -14.98 25.01
N SER A 134 16.67 -15.96 25.88
CA SER A 134 15.57 -15.93 26.84
C SER A 134 15.76 -14.77 27.82
N ALA A 135 14.68 -14.31 28.49
CA ALA A 135 14.78 -13.25 29.49
C ALA A 135 15.81 -13.57 30.58
N VAL A 136 15.89 -14.84 30.99
CA VAL A 136 16.90 -15.32 31.95
C VAL A 136 18.31 -15.17 31.38
N GLN A 137 18.56 -15.61 30.15
CA GLN A 137 19.86 -15.47 29.50
C GLN A 137 20.28 -14.01 29.29
N VAL A 138 19.32 -13.12 29.02
CA VAL A 138 19.58 -11.68 28.93
C VAL A 138 19.99 -11.13 30.29
N VAL A 139 19.30 -11.50 31.37
CA VAL A 139 19.65 -11.10 32.73
C VAL A 139 21.04 -11.63 33.09
N GLU A 140 21.33 -12.91 32.84
CA GLU A 140 22.64 -13.52 33.07
C GLU A 140 23.75 -12.78 32.32
N LEU A 141 23.54 -12.50 31.02
CA LEU A 141 24.48 -11.75 30.20
C LEU A 141 24.70 -10.33 30.73
N PHE A 142 23.63 -9.64 31.12
CA PHE A 142 23.69 -8.28 31.64
C PHE A 142 24.44 -8.23 32.97
N THR A 143 24.14 -9.17 33.88
CA THR A 143 24.84 -9.32 35.15
C THR A 143 26.33 -9.62 34.93
N ALA A 144 26.67 -10.55 34.04
CA ALA A 144 28.06 -10.89 33.72
C ALA A 144 28.82 -9.69 33.13
N THR A 145 28.16 -8.91 32.26
CA THR A 145 28.73 -7.72 31.64
C THR A 145 28.97 -6.62 32.69
N LEU A 146 27.97 -6.34 33.54
CA LEU A 146 28.10 -5.35 34.61
C LEU A 146 29.17 -5.73 35.63
N GLU A 147 29.27 -7.01 35.98
CA GLU A 147 30.31 -7.50 36.89
C GLU A 147 31.71 -7.35 36.27
N THR A 148 31.85 -7.61 34.97
CA THR A 148 33.11 -7.38 34.24
C THR A 148 33.48 -5.90 34.26
N ILE A 149 32.54 -5.02 33.94
CA ILE A 149 32.76 -3.57 33.94
C ILE A 149 33.08 -3.07 35.37
N ARG A 150 32.39 -3.57 36.40
CA ARG A 150 32.63 -3.20 37.80
C ARG A 150 34.07 -3.48 38.24
N ARG A 151 34.70 -4.53 37.70
CA ARG A 151 36.09 -4.89 37.99
C ARG A 151 37.09 -3.89 37.41
N GLU A 152 36.77 -3.29 36.27
CA GLU A 152 37.63 -2.33 35.56
C GLU A 152 37.45 -0.88 36.05
N ILE A 153 36.39 -0.58 36.81
CA ILE A 153 36.08 0.78 37.30
C ILE A 153 36.60 1.00 38.73
N THR A 154 37.28 2.14 38.95
CA THR A 154 37.79 2.52 40.28
C THR A 154 36.65 2.86 41.25
N PRO A 155 36.82 2.67 42.57
CA PRO A 155 35.78 2.90 43.57
C PRO A 155 35.17 4.31 43.51
N GLU A 156 35.97 5.32 43.16
CA GLU A 156 35.57 6.72 43.10
C GLU A 156 34.61 7.00 41.93
N GLN A 157 34.78 6.29 40.82
CA GLN A 157 33.97 6.46 39.61
C GLN A 157 32.64 5.68 39.67
N ARG A 158 32.52 4.67 40.55
CA ARG A 158 31.32 3.81 40.65
C ARG A 158 30.05 4.59 40.93
N ARG A 159 30.11 5.61 41.80
CA ARG A 159 28.93 6.40 42.18
C ARG A 159 28.33 7.14 40.98
N ALA A 160 29.18 7.80 40.19
CA ALA A 160 28.76 8.52 39.00
C ALA A 160 28.18 7.59 37.91
N VAL A 161 28.70 6.37 37.79
CA VAL A 161 28.16 5.38 36.84
C VAL A 161 26.81 4.85 37.30
N ILE A 162 26.64 4.57 38.59
CA ILE A 162 25.36 4.13 39.15
C ILE A 162 24.28 5.20 38.95
N GLU A 163 24.59 6.47 39.23
CA GLU A 163 23.65 7.58 39.01
C GLU A 163 23.24 7.67 37.53
N ARG A 164 24.20 7.64 36.59
CA ARG A 164 23.88 7.68 35.16
C ARG A 164 23.07 6.48 34.67
N LEU A 165 23.34 5.28 35.18
CA LEU A 165 22.55 4.08 34.85
C LEU A 165 21.12 4.19 35.43
N GLY A 166 20.97 4.74 36.62
CA GLY A 166 19.66 5.04 37.22
C GLY A 166 18.86 6.02 36.39
N ASP A 167 19.47 7.13 35.99
CA ASP A 167 18.83 8.14 35.13
C ASP A 167 18.37 7.53 33.79
N LEU A 168 19.19 6.66 33.20
CA LEU A 168 18.86 5.98 31.95
C LEU A 168 17.68 5.01 32.11
N LEU A 169 17.60 4.29 33.23
CA LEU A 169 16.47 3.40 33.51
C LEU A 169 15.16 4.19 33.66
N CYS A 170 15.19 5.31 34.39
CA CYS A 170 14.02 6.20 34.49
C CYS A 170 13.55 6.70 33.11
N GLN A 171 14.48 7.13 32.25
CA GLN A 171 14.16 7.57 30.88
C GLN A 171 13.56 6.46 30.00
N LEU A 172 13.98 5.21 30.20
CA LEU A 172 13.45 4.06 29.48
C LEU A 172 12.06 3.64 29.97
N GLU A 173 11.79 3.77 31.27
CA GLU A 173 10.45 3.53 31.83
C GLU A 173 9.44 4.61 31.41
N GLU A 174 9.89 5.86 31.28
CA GLU A 174 9.08 6.99 30.82
C GLU A 174 8.88 7.03 29.30
N SER A 175 9.74 6.35 28.53
CA SER A 175 9.55 6.21 27.08
C SER A 175 8.30 5.36 26.81
N PRO A 176 7.28 5.89 26.10
CA PRO A 176 6.11 5.10 25.77
C PRO A 176 6.58 3.88 24.98
N ARG A 177 6.28 2.68 25.51
CA ARG A 177 6.58 1.40 24.83
C ARG A 177 6.25 1.57 23.35
N ARG A 178 7.26 1.65 22.49
CA ARG A 178 7.04 1.82 21.04
C ARG A 178 6.17 0.65 20.60
N LYS A 179 4.93 0.98 20.22
CA LYS A 179 3.97 0.05 19.62
C LYS A 179 4.49 -0.44 18.27
#